data_AF-A0AA47I9A4-F1
#
_entry.id   AF-A0AA47I9A4-F1
#
_cell.length_a   1.000
_cell.length_b   1.000
_cell.length_c   1.000
_cell.angle_alpha   90.00
_cell.angle_beta   90.00
_cell.angle_gamma   90.00
#
_symmetry.space_group_name_H-M   'P 1'
#
loop_
_entity.id
_entity.type
_entity.pdbx_description
1 polymer ?
#
loop_
_entity_poly.entity_id
_entity_poly.type
_entity_poly.pdbx_seq_one_letter_code
_entity_poly.pdbx_strand_id
1 'polypeptide(L)'
;MPTLNNTIEILNSKSNKVLFGDLYGQEEEIIVKQILRYTSLVKEYDKKFKTNDIYIFSSPGRAEINGNHTDHNLGKVIAASINLDCVGVTEVTDNNKISIKSLTYNKDFVIDLDNLESSEKDTEAALLVKGVLEGVKKYVAVNINGLLV
;
A
#
# COMPACT_ATOMS: atom_id res chain seq x y z
N MET A 1 -6.13 -3.74 18.89
CA MET A 1 -5.60 -2.83 17.85
C MET A 1 -6.54 -1.64 17.73
N PRO A 2 -6.18 -0.52 17.08
CA PRO A 2 -7.06 0.65 17.05
C PRO A 2 -8.30 0.35 16.20
N THR A 3 -9.49 0.58 16.76
CA THR A 3 -10.76 0.59 16.01
C THR A 3 -10.74 1.68 14.91
N LEU A 4 -11.75 1.71 14.05
CA LEU A 4 -11.90 2.76 13.03
C LEU A 4 -11.80 4.18 13.62
N ASN A 5 -12.55 4.45 14.70
CA ASN A 5 -12.54 5.74 15.38
C ASN A 5 -11.16 6.06 15.95
N ASN A 6 -10.52 5.07 16.59
CA ASN A 6 -9.16 5.23 17.09
C ASN A 6 -8.17 5.50 15.95
N THR A 7 -8.34 4.88 14.79
CA THR A 7 -7.48 5.09 13.61
C THR A 7 -7.60 6.51 13.08
N ILE A 8 -8.82 7.05 12.98
CA ILE A 8 -9.04 8.44 12.56
C ILE A 8 -8.46 9.42 13.60
N GLU A 9 -8.61 9.15 14.90
CA GLU A 9 -7.99 9.94 15.96
C GLU A 9 -6.46 9.92 15.87
N ILE A 10 -5.87 8.73 15.62
CA ILE A 10 -4.43 8.56 15.40
C ILE A 10 -3.98 9.38 14.20
N LEU A 11 -4.68 9.32 13.05
CA LEU A 11 -4.33 10.13 11.86
C LEU A 11 -4.33 11.65 12.17
N ASN A 12 -5.21 12.11 13.06
CA ASN A 12 -5.29 13.52 13.49
C ASN A 12 -4.33 13.89 14.63
N SER A 13 -3.61 12.92 15.20
CA SER A 13 -2.70 13.14 16.32
C SER A 13 -1.56 14.10 15.98
N LYS A 14 -1.02 14.75 17.02
CA LYS A 14 0.12 15.67 16.86
C LYS A 14 1.33 14.97 16.22
N SER A 15 1.62 13.73 16.60
CA SER A 15 2.73 12.96 16.02
C SER A 15 2.52 12.69 14.53
N ASN A 16 1.30 12.36 14.11
CA ASN A 16 1.03 12.12 12.69
C ASN A 16 0.98 13.40 11.87
N LYS A 17 0.58 14.54 12.45
CA LYS A 17 0.75 15.84 11.79
C LYS A 17 2.22 16.15 11.47
N VAL A 18 3.12 15.86 12.42
CA VAL A 18 4.58 15.99 12.20
C VAL A 18 5.03 15.03 11.09
N LEU A 19 4.61 13.75 11.15
CA LEU A 19 4.94 12.78 10.11
C LEU A 19 4.45 13.19 8.72
N PHE A 20 3.22 13.70 8.60
CA PHE A 20 2.71 14.22 7.33
C PHE A 20 3.49 15.45 6.86
N GLY A 21 3.92 16.30 7.78
CA GLY A 21 4.82 17.42 7.52
C GLY A 21 6.14 16.96 6.89
N ASP A 22 6.75 15.93 7.48
CA ASP A 22 8.03 15.37 7.05
C ASP A 22 7.93 14.64 5.69
N LEU A 23 6.81 13.95 5.44
CA LEU A 23 6.61 13.18 4.21
C LEU A 23 6.14 14.04 3.03
N TYR A 24 5.27 15.02 3.26
CA TYR A 24 4.55 15.70 2.18
C TYR A 24 4.80 17.21 2.09
N GLY A 25 5.32 17.84 3.14
CA GLY A 25 5.51 19.29 3.23
C GLY A 25 4.94 19.86 4.52
N GLN A 26 5.61 20.86 5.09
CA GLN A 26 5.33 21.42 6.42
C GLN A 26 4.15 22.40 6.41
N GLU A 27 3.64 22.80 5.24
CA GLU A 27 2.48 23.68 5.14
C GLU A 27 1.22 23.02 5.72
N GLU A 28 0.48 23.77 6.54
CA GLU A 28 -0.72 23.27 7.22
C GLU A 28 -1.77 22.74 6.22
N GLU A 29 -1.93 23.41 5.07
CA GLU A 29 -2.85 22.97 4.01
C GLU A 29 -2.48 21.58 3.47
N ILE A 30 -1.18 21.30 3.30
CA ILE A 30 -0.71 19.99 2.84
C ILE A 30 -0.98 18.93 3.90
N ILE A 31 -0.66 19.21 5.16
CA ILE A 31 -0.91 18.27 6.27
C ILE A 31 -2.40 17.94 6.37
N VAL A 32 -3.28 18.95 6.33
CA VAL A 32 -4.73 18.77 6.35
C VAL A 32 -5.20 17.93 5.16
N LYS A 33 -4.68 18.22 3.95
CA LYS A 33 -5.00 17.44 2.74
C LYS A 33 -4.64 15.96 2.90
N GLN A 34 -3.49 15.65 3.49
CA GLN A 34 -3.07 14.25 3.69
C GLN A 34 -3.92 13.54 4.75
N ILE A 35 -4.22 14.22 5.87
CA ILE A 35 -5.15 13.69 6.87
C ILE A 35 -6.51 13.36 6.25
N LEU A 36 -7.04 14.26 5.41
CA LEU A 36 -8.31 14.03 4.71
C LEU A 36 -8.22 12.86 3.71
N ARG A 37 -7.11 12.75 2.98
CA ARG A 37 -6.87 11.65 2.02
C ARG A 37 -6.89 10.29 2.72
N TYR A 38 -6.14 10.15 3.80
CA TYR A 38 -6.05 8.90 4.58
C TYR A 38 -7.36 8.60 5.29
N THR A 39 -7.99 9.60 5.90
CA THR A 39 -9.30 9.45 6.56
C THR A 39 -10.38 9.00 5.57
N SER A 40 -10.37 9.53 4.35
CA SER A 40 -11.32 9.13 3.31
C SER A 40 -11.11 7.68 2.89
N LEU A 41 -9.86 7.24 2.71
CA LEU A 41 -9.54 5.86 2.37
C LEU A 41 -10.02 4.89 3.46
N VAL A 42 -9.76 5.21 4.73
CA VAL A 42 -10.23 4.45 5.89
C VAL A 42 -11.76 4.34 5.94
N LYS A 43 -12.48 5.45 5.66
CA LYS A 43 -13.94 5.45 5.61
C LYS A 43 -14.50 4.63 4.44
N GLU A 44 -13.86 4.68 3.27
CA GLU A 44 -14.29 3.85 2.12
C GLU A 44 -14.07 2.36 2.41
N TYR A 45 -12.97 2.00 3.07
CA TYR A 45 -12.71 0.64 3.52
C TYR A 45 -13.80 0.15 4.50
N ASP A 46 -14.11 0.95 5.53
CA ASP A 46 -15.13 0.62 6.53
C ASP A 46 -16.53 0.42 5.92
N LYS A 47 -16.95 1.32 5.02
CA LYS A 47 -18.24 1.18 4.30
C LYS A 47 -18.36 -0.16 3.58
N LYS A 48 -17.24 -0.67 3.06
CA LYS A 48 -17.19 -1.89 2.25
C LYS A 48 -17.12 -3.16 3.11
N PHE A 49 -16.25 -3.18 4.12
CA PHE A 49 -15.89 -4.41 4.86
C PHE A 49 -16.39 -4.45 6.31
N LYS A 50 -16.80 -3.32 6.90
CA LYS A 50 -17.39 -3.21 8.26
C LYS A 50 -16.56 -3.88 9.36
N THR A 51 -15.25 -3.70 9.31
CA THR A 51 -14.27 -4.36 10.19
C THR A 51 -13.37 -3.33 10.89
N ASN A 52 -12.69 -3.76 11.97
CA ASN A 52 -12.04 -2.85 12.92
C ASN A 52 -10.51 -2.98 13.01
N ASP A 53 -9.91 -4.12 12.64
CA ASP A 53 -8.47 -4.33 12.82
C ASP A 53 -7.72 -4.09 11.50
N ILE A 54 -7.50 -2.80 11.21
CA ILE A 54 -6.88 -2.35 9.98
C ILE A 54 -5.44 -1.87 10.17
N TYR A 55 -4.67 -1.95 9.10
CA TYR A 55 -3.35 -1.36 8.94
C TYR A 55 -3.37 -0.40 7.76
N ILE A 56 -2.54 0.65 7.83
CA ILE A 56 -2.40 1.62 6.74
C ILE A 56 -0.95 1.63 6.31
N PHE A 57 -0.73 1.48 5.00
CA PHE A 57 0.58 1.52 4.38
C PHE A 57 0.63 2.58 3.29
N SER A 58 1.81 3.17 3.11
CA SER A 58 2.12 4.00 1.96
C SER A 58 3.47 3.58 1.36
N SER A 59 3.54 3.56 0.04
CA SER A 59 4.78 3.34 -0.71
C SER A 59 4.97 4.49 -1.71
N PRO A 60 6.03 5.31 -1.57
CA PRO A 60 6.29 6.40 -2.48
C PRO A 60 6.78 5.89 -3.84
N GLY A 61 6.47 6.63 -4.89
CA GLY A 61 7.16 6.52 -6.17
C GLY A 61 8.59 7.05 -6.08
N ARG A 62 9.30 7.01 -7.20
CA ARG A 62 10.66 7.55 -7.32
C ARG A 62 10.85 8.35 -8.60
N ALA A 63 11.81 9.27 -8.57
CA ALA A 63 12.38 9.92 -9.74
C ALA A 63 13.87 9.55 -9.85
N GLU A 64 14.32 9.23 -11.06
CA GLU A 64 15.74 9.09 -11.38
C GLU A 64 16.32 10.46 -11.74
N ILE A 65 17.34 10.88 -10.99
CA ILE A 65 18.04 12.14 -11.21
C ILE A 65 19.18 11.91 -12.21
N ASN A 66 19.88 10.77 -12.12
CA ASN A 66 20.96 10.40 -13.03
C ASN A 66 21.18 8.88 -13.07
N GLY A 67 21.93 8.42 -14.06
CA GLY A 67 22.28 7.01 -14.24
C GLY A 67 21.22 6.20 -14.99
N ASN A 68 20.40 6.86 -15.82
CA ASN A 68 19.39 6.16 -16.62
C ASN A 68 20.02 5.05 -17.48
N HIS A 69 19.38 3.88 -17.53
CA HIS A 69 19.84 2.66 -18.20
C HIS A 69 21.21 2.10 -17.74
N THR A 70 21.78 2.61 -16.65
CA THR A 70 23.07 2.11 -16.14
C THR A 70 22.90 0.94 -15.18
N ASP A 71 21.76 0.83 -14.49
CA ASP A 71 21.43 -0.24 -13.55
C ASP A 71 21.47 -1.63 -14.19
N HIS A 72 20.92 -1.77 -15.40
CA HIS A 72 20.99 -3.01 -16.18
C HIS A 72 22.41 -3.37 -16.66
N ASN A 73 23.35 -2.43 -16.56
CA ASN A 73 24.75 -2.58 -16.95
C ASN A 73 25.70 -2.58 -15.73
N LEU A 74 25.19 -2.92 -14.54
CA LEU A 74 25.94 -2.90 -13.27
C LEU A 74 26.50 -1.51 -12.88
N GLY A 75 25.92 -0.46 -13.45
CA GLY A 75 26.20 0.94 -13.10
C GLY A 75 25.49 1.38 -11.82
N LYS A 76 25.64 2.65 -11.47
CA LYS A 76 25.04 3.26 -10.28
C LYS A 76 24.00 4.30 -10.68
N VAL A 77 22.89 4.32 -9.96
CA VAL A 77 21.77 5.25 -10.18
C VAL A 77 21.68 6.22 -9.00
N ILE A 78 21.35 7.47 -9.29
CA ILE A 78 20.95 8.45 -8.28
C ILE A 78 19.45 8.66 -8.44
N ALA A 79 18.68 8.23 -7.44
CA ALA A 79 17.23 8.37 -7.41
C ALA A 79 16.78 8.89 -6.05
N ALA A 80 15.60 9.52 -6.04
CA ALA A 80 14.95 9.98 -4.83
C ALA A 80 13.47 9.58 -4.84
N SER A 81 12.92 9.28 -3.67
CA SER A 81 11.48 9.14 -3.50
C SER A 81 10.80 10.48 -3.75
N ILE A 82 9.58 10.42 -4.28
CA ILE A 82 8.73 11.59 -4.50
C ILE A 82 7.49 11.50 -3.62
N ASN A 83 6.82 12.63 -3.42
CA ASN A 83 5.63 12.74 -2.59
C ASN A 83 4.40 12.04 -3.20
N LEU A 84 4.46 11.65 -4.48
CA LEU A 84 3.43 10.82 -5.12
C LEU A 84 3.62 9.36 -4.69
N ASP A 85 2.60 8.79 -4.05
CA ASP A 85 2.64 7.47 -3.44
C ASP A 85 1.38 6.64 -3.74
N CYS A 86 1.47 5.34 -3.42
CA CYS A 86 0.33 4.44 -3.33
C CYS A 86 0.02 4.19 -1.85
N VAL A 87 -1.22 4.50 -1.44
CA VAL A 87 -1.69 4.28 -0.06
C VAL A 87 -2.74 3.17 -0.06
N GLY A 88 -2.62 2.24 0.88
CA GLY A 88 -3.56 1.13 1.06
C GLY A 88 -3.99 0.97 2.52
N VAL A 89 -5.24 0.59 2.72
CA VAL A 89 -5.76 0.10 4.01
C VAL A 89 -5.90 -1.40 3.88
N THR A 90 -5.47 -2.15 4.89
CA THR A 90 -5.53 -3.61 4.82
C THR A 90 -5.89 -4.25 6.14
N GLU A 91 -6.45 -5.44 6.07
CA GLU A 91 -6.77 -6.31 7.19
C GLU A 91 -6.27 -7.72 6.89
N VAL A 92 -5.83 -8.43 7.95
CA VAL A 92 -5.44 -9.83 7.85
C VAL A 92 -6.67 -10.73 7.90
N THR A 93 -6.74 -11.71 7.01
CA THR A 93 -7.81 -12.70 6.93
C THR A 93 -7.28 -14.14 6.98
N ASP A 94 -8.15 -15.07 7.37
CA ASP A 94 -7.81 -16.49 7.51
C ASP A 94 -8.26 -17.35 6.32
N ASN A 95 -8.61 -16.73 5.19
CA ASN A 95 -9.17 -17.41 4.00
C ASN A 95 -8.14 -17.74 2.92
N ASN A 96 -6.84 -17.58 3.21
CA ASN A 96 -5.71 -17.84 2.31
C ASN A 96 -5.80 -17.10 0.96
N LYS A 97 -6.47 -15.94 0.92
CA LYS A 97 -6.66 -15.14 -0.29
C LYS A 97 -6.31 -13.68 -0.04
N ILE A 98 -5.72 -13.05 -1.05
CA ILE A 98 -5.48 -11.60 -1.07
C ILE A 98 -6.50 -10.97 -2.02
N SER A 99 -7.45 -10.22 -1.49
CA SER A 99 -8.45 -9.49 -2.27
C SER A 99 -8.10 -8.01 -2.28
N ILE A 100 -7.89 -7.46 -3.48
CA ILE A 100 -7.46 -6.07 -3.67
C ILE A 100 -8.53 -5.31 -4.43
N LYS A 101 -8.91 -4.14 -3.90
CA LYS A 101 -9.78 -3.16 -4.54
C LYS A 101 -9.02 -1.86 -4.79
N SER A 102 -8.79 -1.55 -6.06
CA SER A 102 -8.20 -0.28 -6.46
C SER A 102 -9.27 0.79 -6.66
N LEU A 103 -9.32 1.78 -5.78
CA LEU A 103 -10.25 2.92 -5.90
C LEU A 103 -9.95 3.78 -7.14
N THR A 104 -8.66 4.02 -7.44
CA THR A 104 -8.24 4.88 -8.55
C THR A 104 -8.54 4.28 -9.91
N TYR A 105 -8.31 2.97 -10.06
CA TYR A 105 -8.48 2.29 -11.34
C TYR A 105 -9.80 1.54 -11.47
N ASN A 106 -10.63 1.54 -10.42
CA ASN A 106 -11.89 0.78 -10.32
C ASN A 106 -11.72 -0.68 -10.75
N LYS A 107 -10.65 -1.32 -10.26
CA LYS A 107 -10.29 -2.71 -10.54
C LYS A 107 -10.26 -3.49 -9.25
N ASP A 108 -10.95 -4.63 -9.25
CA ASP A 108 -10.97 -5.57 -8.14
C ASP A 108 -10.38 -6.90 -8.65
N PHE A 109 -9.47 -7.50 -7.88
CA PHE A 109 -8.92 -8.81 -8.18
C PHE A 109 -8.59 -9.58 -6.91
N VAL A 110 -8.54 -10.90 -7.04
CA VAL A 110 -8.27 -11.82 -5.92
C VAL A 110 -7.12 -12.73 -6.33
N ILE A 111 -6.17 -12.91 -5.42
CA ILE A 111 -5.06 -13.84 -5.56
C ILE A 111 -5.25 -14.96 -4.55
N ASP A 112 -5.21 -16.20 -5.05
CA ASP A 112 -5.20 -17.39 -4.23
C ASP A 112 -3.75 -17.68 -3.81
N LEU A 113 -3.48 -17.74 -2.51
CA LEU A 113 -2.12 -17.99 -2.03
C LEU A 113 -1.65 -19.41 -2.33
N ASP A 114 -2.55 -20.34 -2.63
CA ASP A 114 -2.19 -21.70 -3.06
C ASP A 114 -1.83 -21.79 -4.56
N ASN A 115 -2.14 -20.75 -5.35
CA ASN A 115 -1.80 -20.69 -6.78
C ASN A 115 -1.27 -19.32 -7.19
N LEU A 116 0.06 -19.20 -7.21
CA LEU A 116 0.76 -17.99 -7.63
C LEU A 116 1.23 -18.03 -9.09
N GLU A 117 0.97 -19.11 -9.84
CA GLU A 117 1.36 -19.19 -11.24
C GLU A 117 0.61 -18.16 -12.10
N SER A 118 1.26 -17.67 -13.15
CA SER A 118 0.65 -16.74 -14.10
C SER A 118 -0.43 -17.44 -14.92
N SER A 119 -1.55 -16.74 -15.16
CA SER A 119 -2.64 -17.18 -16.01
C SER A 119 -3.05 -16.09 -17.00
N GLU A 120 -3.69 -16.47 -18.12
CA GLU A 120 -4.17 -15.51 -19.14
C GLU A 120 -5.21 -14.51 -18.60
N LYS A 121 -5.83 -14.81 -17.45
CA LYS A 121 -6.83 -13.95 -16.81
C LYS A 121 -6.21 -12.94 -15.84
N ASP A 122 -4.93 -13.09 -15.52
CA ASP A 122 -4.28 -12.19 -14.59
C ASP A 122 -4.06 -10.81 -15.21
N THR A 123 -4.38 -9.78 -14.43
CA THR A 123 -3.98 -8.42 -14.77
C THR A 123 -2.51 -8.20 -14.47
N GLU A 124 -1.89 -7.19 -15.08
CA GLU A 124 -0.50 -6.81 -14.77
C GLU A 124 -0.28 -6.57 -13.27
N ALA A 125 -1.24 -5.92 -12.59
CA ALA A 125 -1.20 -5.70 -11.15
C ALA A 125 -1.26 -7.03 -10.36
N ALA A 126 -2.08 -7.99 -10.79
CA ALA A 126 -2.14 -9.30 -10.16
C ALA A 126 -0.82 -10.07 -10.31
N LEU A 127 -0.18 -10.00 -11.49
CA LEU A 127 1.12 -10.61 -11.74
C LEU A 127 2.22 -9.99 -10.87
N LEU A 128 2.23 -8.67 -10.70
CA LEU A 128 3.18 -7.99 -9.80
C LEU A 128 3.02 -8.48 -8.35
N VAL A 129 1.80 -8.56 -7.85
CA VAL A 129 1.54 -9.04 -6.48
C VAL A 129 1.93 -10.51 -6.34
N LYS A 130 1.59 -11.37 -7.30
CA LYS A 130 2.03 -12.78 -7.33
C LYS A 130 3.55 -12.90 -7.24
N GLY A 131 4.30 -12.14 -8.04
CA GLY A 131 5.76 -12.13 -8.00
C GLY A 131 6.36 -11.69 -6.66
N VAL A 132 5.76 -10.69 -6.01
CA VAL A 132 6.16 -10.29 -4.64
C VAL A 132 5.92 -11.44 -3.65
N LEU A 133 4.76 -12.09 -3.72
CA LEU A 133 4.41 -13.22 -2.84
C LEU A 133 5.35 -14.42 -3.03
N GLU A 134 5.69 -14.75 -4.27
CA GLU A 134 6.68 -15.78 -4.57
C GLU A 134 8.05 -15.44 -3.97
N GLY A 135 8.49 -14.18 -4.10
CA GLY A 135 9.72 -13.69 -3.48
C GLY A 135 9.71 -13.82 -1.96
N VAL A 136 8.61 -13.40 -1.32
CA VAL A 136 8.46 -13.52 0.15
C VAL A 136 8.50 -14.98 0.59
N LYS A 137 7.76 -15.88 -0.06
CA LYS A 137 7.77 -17.32 0.23
C LYS A 137 9.18 -17.91 0.08
N LYS A 138 9.92 -17.48 -0.95
CA LYS A 138 11.25 -18.01 -1.25
C LYS A 138 12.34 -17.52 -0.29
N TYR A 139 12.29 -16.26 0.16
CA TYR A 139 13.43 -15.62 0.83
C TYR A 139 13.20 -15.22 2.29
N VAL A 140 11.95 -15.10 2.75
CA VAL A 140 11.63 -14.50 4.06
C VAL A 140 11.21 -15.55 5.10
N ALA A 141 10.89 -16.78 4.67
CA ALA A 141 10.47 -17.90 5.54
C ALA A 141 9.34 -17.52 6.52
N VAL A 142 8.35 -16.78 6.04
CA VAL A 142 7.16 -16.37 6.80
C VAL A 142 5.90 -17.05 6.25
N ASN A 143 4.95 -17.33 7.13
CA ASN A 143 3.61 -17.71 6.70
C ASN A 143 2.83 -16.47 6.27
N ILE A 144 2.22 -16.53 5.09
CA ILE A 144 1.41 -15.43 4.55
C ILE A 144 -0.04 -15.81 4.77
N ASN A 145 -0.74 -15.04 5.60
CA ASN A 145 -2.19 -15.15 5.75
C ASN A 145 -2.90 -14.42 4.60
N GLY A 146 -4.22 -14.58 4.49
CA GLY A 146 -5.01 -13.78 3.57
C GLY A 146 -4.98 -12.29 3.93
N LEU A 147 -5.30 -11.44 2.95
CA LEU A 147 -5.41 -9.99 3.14
C LEU A 147 -6.65 -9.46 2.42
N LEU A 148 -7.31 -8.48 3.03
CA LEU A 148 -8.22 -7.56 2.35
C LEU A 148 -7.48 -6.24 2.17
N VAL A 149 -7.51 -5.67 0.97
CA VAL A 149 -6.84 -4.40 0.62
C VAL A 149 -7.79 -3.51 -0.17
#